data_AF-A0ABD3CMC7-F1
#
_entry.id   AF-A0ABD3CMC7-F1
#
_cell.length_a   1.000
_cell.length_b   1.000
_cell.length_c   1.000
_cell.angle_alpha   90.00
_cell.angle_beta   90.00
_cell.angle_gamma   90.00
#
_symmetry.space_group_name_H-M   'P 1'
#
loop_
_entity.id
_entity.type
_entity.pdbx_description
1 polymer ?
#
loop_
_entity_poly.entity_id
_entity_poly.type
_entity_poly.pdbx_seq_one_letter_code
_entity_poly.pdbx_strand_id
1 'polypeptide(L)'
;MNKLTWNQSSRQIIPIVGMGGIGKTTLASNVYVDPVIVQYFDFRGWATISQEYNSKETLVQVLLCFSTMSRQSMSEMSEDKLGDMLYKSLFGRRYLIVLDDIYGVLRCGIR
;
A
#
# COMPACT_ATOMS: atom_id res chain seq x y z
N MET A 1 13.17 -0.48 12.03
CA MET A 1 12.28 0.69 12.21
C MET A 1 12.85 1.98 11.63
N ASN A 2 14.13 2.31 11.86
CA ASN A 2 14.73 3.60 11.46
C ASN A 2 14.59 3.98 9.98
N LYS A 3 14.48 2.99 9.06
CA LYS A 3 14.21 3.27 7.64
C LYS A 3 12.83 3.88 7.37
N LEU A 4 11.81 3.55 8.17
CA LEU A 4 10.43 4.03 7.98
C LEU A 4 10.17 5.39 8.62
N THR A 5 10.99 5.79 9.59
CA THR A 5 10.78 6.97 10.43
C THR A 5 11.84 8.06 10.25
N TRP A 6 12.74 7.91 9.27
CA TRP A 6 13.74 8.94 8.97
C TRP A 6 13.12 10.07 8.16
N ASN A 7 13.35 11.30 8.60
CA ASN A 7 12.83 12.53 7.99
C ASN A 7 13.52 12.84 6.64
N GLN A 8 13.23 12.04 5.61
CA GLN A 8 13.52 12.39 4.22
C GLN A 8 12.27 13.01 3.61
N SER A 9 12.42 14.18 2.99
CA SER A 9 11.36 14.92 2.30
C SER A 9 10.82 14.23 1.03
N SER A 10 11.19 12.97 0.79
CA SER A 10 10.93 12.22 -0.45
C SER A 10 10.26 10.88 -0.17
N ARG A 11 9.38 10.45 -1.09
CA ARG A 11 8.72 9.14 -1.08
C ARG A 11 9.75 8.01 -1.13
N GLN A 12 9.70 7.08 -0.18
CA GLN A 12 10.56 5.89 -0.13
C GLN A 12 9.80 4.63 -0.54
N ILE A 13 10.46 3.73 -1.26
CA ILE A 13 9.95 2.40 -1.64
C ILE A 13 10.88 1.36 -1.02
N ILE A 14 10.32 0.41 -0.26
CA ILE A 14 11.07 -0.65 0.42
C ILE A 14 10.58 -2.00 -0.10
N PRO A 15 11.32 -2.67 -1.01
CA PRO A 15 10.93 -3.98 -1.48
C PRO A 15 11.20 -5.06 -0.42
N ILE A 16 10.24 -5.96 -0.21
CA ILE A 16 10.41 -7.16 0.61
C ILE A 16 10.39 -8.37 -0.34
N VAL A 17 11.55 -9.02 -0.50
CA VAL A 17 11.75 -10.10 -1.46
C VAL A 17 12.25 -11.36 -0.73
N GLY A 18 11.83 -12.52 -1.19
CA GLY A 18 12.20 -13.80 -0.59
C GLY A 18 11.32 -14.94 -1.09
N MET A 19 11.73 -16.17 -0.78
CA MET A 19 11.02 -17.38 -1.21
C MET A 19 9.56 -17.42 -0.70
N GLY A 20 8.73 -18.23 -1.36
CA GLY A 20 7.37 -18.51 -0.89
C GLY A 20 7.40 -19.07 0.54
N GLY A 21 6.43 -18.69 1.37
CA GLY A 21 6.31 -19.21 2.75
C GLY A 21 7.29 -18.63 3.78
N ILE A 22 8.25 -17.77 3.41
CA ILE A 22 9.25 -17.22 4.34
C ILE A 22 8.69 -16.16 5.33
N GLY A 23 7.39 -15.84 5.24
CA GLY A 23 6.75 -14.88 6.15
C GLY A 23 6.84 -13.40 5.75
N LYS A 24 7.01 -13.08 4.46
CA LYS A 24 7.08 -11.68 3.96
C LYS A 24 5.82 -10.87 4.33
N THR A 25 4.65 -11.42 4.02
CA THR A 25 3.35 -10.82 4.33
C THR A 25 3.15 -10.69 5.84
N THR A 26 3.62 -11.68 6.62
CA THR A 26 3.60 -11.63 8.09
C THR A 26 4.45 -10.49 8.62
N LEU A 27 5.68 -10.32 8.09
CA LEU A 27 6.55 -9.22 8.47
C LEU A 27 5.92 -7.86 8.14
N ALA A 28 5.36 -7.70 6.94
CA ALA A 28 4.69 -6.46 6.53
C ALA A 28 3.46 -6.17 7.42
N SER A 29 2.68 -7.19 7.76
CA SER A 29 1.51 -7.08 8.64
C SER A 29 1.90 -6.64 10.04
N ASN A 30 2.95 -7.24 10.63
CA ASN A 30 3.44 -6.87 11.94
C ASN A 30 3.90 -5.40 11.99
N VAL A 31 4.58 -4.92 10.95
CA VAL A 31 4.97 -3.50 10.83
C VAL A 31 3.74 -2.60 10.68
N TYR A 32 2.76 -3.01 9.88
CA TYR A 32 1.56 -2.22 9.61
C TYR A 32 0.73 -1.91 10.86
N VAL A 33 0.68 -2.85 11.81
CA VAL A 33 -0.06 -2.72 13.08
C VAL A 33 0.80 -2.28 14.27
N ASP A 34 2.10 -2.13 14.08
CA ASP A 34 3.02 -1.72 15.16
C ASP A 34 2.59 -0.34 15.73
N PRO A 35 2.44 -0.20 17.06
CA PRO A 35 1.99 1.06 17.67
C PRO A 35 2.82 2.29 17.30
N VAL A 36 4.14 2.13 17.12
CA VAL A 36 5.03 3.23 16.72
C VAL A 36 4.71 3.66 15.28
N ILE A 37 4.44 2.70 14.40
CA ILE A 37 4.06 2.95 13.00
C ILE A 37 2.68 3.58 12.93
N VAL A 38 1.73 3.06 13.72
CA VAL A 38 0.37 3.60 13.84
C VAL A 38 0.40 5.07 14.27
N GLN A 39 1.26 5.42 15.23
CA GLN A 39 1.37 6.79 15.74
C GLN A 39 2.13 7.71 14.78
N TYR A 40 3.09 7.17 14.01
CA TYR A 40 3.94 7.97 13.14
C TYR A 40 3.27 8.33 11.81
N PHE A 41 2.49 7.42 11.21
CA PHE A 41 1.83 7.65 9.93
C PHE A 41 0.39 8.10 10.10
N ASP A 42 0.08 9.27 9.54
CA ASP A 42 -1.27 9.84 9.55
C ASP A 42 -2.23 8.98 8.70
N PHE A 43 -1.70 8.30 7.67
CA PHE A 43 -2.44 7.39 6.82
C PHE A 43 -1.75 6.04 6.63
N ARG A 44 -2.55 4.97 6.64
CA ARG A 44 -2.11 3.62 6.36
C ARG A 44 -3.09 2.95 5.41
N GLY A 45 -2.55 2.29 4.38
CA GLY A 45 -3.34 1.56 3.39
C GLY A 45 -2.69 0.24 3.05
N TRP A 46 -3.52 -0.75 2.73
CA TRP A 46 -3.07 -2.08 2.31
C TRP A 46 -3.83 -2.47 1.05
N ALA A 47 -3.11 -2.95 0.04
CA ALA A 47 -3.69 -3.59 -1.12
C ALA A 47 -2.94 -4.88 -1.45
N THR A 48 -3.69 -5.92 -1.76
CA THR A 48 -3.16 -7.17 -2.31
C THR A 48 -3.29 -7.09 -3.83
N ILE A 49 -2.16 -7.24 -4.52
CA ILE A 49 -2.09 -7.14 -5.97
C ILE A 49 -2.39 -8.52 -6.57
N SER A 50 -3.46 -8.60 -7.36
CA SER A 50 -3.79 -9.80 -8.13
C SER A 50 -2.75 -10.06 -9.22
N GLN A 51 -2.65 -11.32 -9.67
CA GLN A 51 -1.80 -11.69 -10.81
C GLN A 51 -2.16 -10.89 -12.07
N GLU A 52 -3.45 -10.69 -12.31
CA GLU A 52 -3.96 -9.76 -13.31
C GLU A 52 -4.01 -8.37 -12.67
N TYR A 53 -3.03 -7.52 -12.98
CA TYR A 53 -2.95 -6.19 -12.40
C TYR A 53 -4.18 -5.36 -12.78
N ASN A 54 -4.86 -4.83 -11.77
CA ASN A 54 -5.97 -3.90 -11.91
C ASN A 54 -5.73 -2.68 -11.02
N SER A 55 -5.41 -1.55 -11.65
CA SER A 55 -5.13 -0.28 -11.00
C SER A 55 -6.33 0.25 -10.22
N LYS A 56 -7.53 0.18 -10.81
CA LYS A 56 -8.78 0.58 -10.14
C LYS A 56 -9.04 -0.23 -8.87
N GLU A 57 -8.91 -1.56 -8.92
CA GLU A 57 -9.10 -2.40 -7.73
C GLU A 57 -8.05 -2.08 -6.66
N THR A 58 -6.81 -1.81 -7.06
CA THR A 58 -5.75 -1.38 -6.12
C THR A 58 -6.11 -0.08 -5.41
N LEU A 59 -6.61 0.92 -6.15
CA LEU A 59 -7.05 2.20 -5.58
C LEU A 59 -8.22 1.99 -4.60
N VAL A 60 -9.20 1.16 -4.97
CA VAL A 60 -10.34 0.82 -4.11
C VAL A 60 -9.88 0.19 -2.80
N GLN A 61 -8.98 -0.81 -2.85
CA GLN A 61 -8.47 -1.47 -1.65
C GLN A 61 -7.77 -0.51 -0.69
N VAL A 62 -6.92 0.37 -1.23
CA VAL A 62 -6.23 1.40 -0.42
C VAL A 62 -7.24 2.37 0.20
N LEU A 63 -8.18 2.89 -0.58
CA LEU A 63 -9.19 3.85 -0.09
C LEU A 63 -10.11 3.24 0.98
N LEU A 64 -10.46 1.96 0.87
CA LEU A 64 -11.28 1.26 1.86
C LEU A 64 -10.62 1.15 3.24
N CYS A 65 -9.29 1.29 3.33
CA CYS A 65 -8.58 1.24 4.61
C CYS A 65 -8.86 2.46 5.51
N PHE A 66 -9.38 3.56 4.97
CA PHE A 66 -9.57 4.81 5.73
C PHE A 66 -10.81 5.62 5.33
N SER A 67 -11.50 5.26 4.26
CA SER A 67 -12.76 5.89 3.87
C SER A 67 -13.95 5.18 4.52
N THR A 68 -15.01 5.94 4.81
CA THR A 68 -16.31 5.39 5.24
C THR A 68 -17.20 5.01 4.05
N MET A 69 -16.77 5.26 2.81
CA MET A 69 -17.53 4.92 1.62
C MET A 69 -17.60 3.40 1.41
N SER A 70 -18.74 2.92 0.93
CA SER A 70 -18.89 1.51 0.59
C SER A 70 -18.01 1.14 -0.61
N ARG A 71 -17.57 -0.12 -0.66
CA ARG A 71 -16.87 -0.67 -1.82
C ARG A 71 -17.68 -0.49 -3.10
N GLN A 72 -18.98 -0.73 -3.07
CA GLN A 72 -19.87 -0.56 -4.22
C GLN A 72 -19.80 0.86 -4.77
N SER A 73 -19.92 1.87 -3.89
CA SER A 73 -19.85 3.28 -4.29
C SER A 73 -18.51 3.63 -4.94
N MET A 74 -17.40 3.07 -4.45
CA MET A 74 -16.09 3.28 -5.06
C MET A 74 -15.92 2.53 -6.39
N SER A 75 -16.46 1.31 -6.50
CA SER A 75 -16.44 0.51 -7.72
C SER A 75 -17.19 1.18 -8.88
N GLU A 76 -18.20 2.00 -8.59
CA GLU A 76 -18.95 2.78 -9.58
C GLU A 76 -18.19 4.03 -10.07
N MET A 77 -17.14 4.48 -9.35
CA MET A 77 -16.36 5.65 -9.74
C MET A 77 -15.37 5.36 -10.88
N SER A 78 -15.01 6.40 -11.63
CA SER A 78 -13.89 6.31 -12.57
C SER A 78 -12.57 6.19 -11.81
N GLU A 79 -11.59 5.58 -12.48
CA GLU A 79 -10.24 5.44 -11.94
C GLU A 79 -9.62 6.81 -11.60
N ASP A 80 -9.80 7.81 -12.47
CA ASP A 80 -9.30 9.18 -12.22
C ASP A 80 -9.87 9.79 -10.95
N LYS A 81 -11.17 9.57 -10.67
CA LYS A 81 -11.82 10.07 -9.45
C LYS A 81 -11.24 9.37 -8.21
N LEU A 82 -11.03 8.07 -8.29
CA LEU A 82 -10.40 7.30 -7.20
C LEU A 82 -8.96 7.79 -6.96
N GLY A 83 -8.21 8.05 -8.03
CA GLY A 83 -6.86 8.60 -7.97
C GLY A 83 -6.81 9.99 -7.33
N ASP A 84 -7.71 10.89 -7.73
CA ASP A 84 -7.83 12.24 -7.16
C ASP A 84 -8.22 12.21 -5.67
N MET A 85 -9.17 11.35 -5.28
CA MET A 85 -9.53 11.15 -3.87
C MET A 85 -8.35 10.64 -3.05
N LEU A 86 -7.61 9.66 -3.56
CA LEU A 86 -6.42 9.15 -2.90
C LEU A 86 -5.36 10.24 -2.76
N TYR A 87 -5.07 10.97 -3.85
CA TYR A 87 -4.12 12.08 -3.84
C TYR A 87 -4.48 13.14 -2.78
N LYS A 88 -5.73 13.61 -2.78
CA LYS A 88 -6.22 14.60 -1.81
C LYS A 88 -6.15 14.10 -0.37
N SER A 89 -6.37 12.81 -0.16
CA SER A 89 -6.23 12.19 1.16
C SER A 89 -4.77 12.20 1.63
N LEU A 90 -3.82 11.89 0.75
CA LEU A 90 -2.41 11.75 1.11
C LEU A 90 -1.62 13.07 1.10
N PHE A 91 -2.12 14.10 0.40
CA PHE A 91 -1.39 15.35 0.21
C PHE A 91 -1.03 16.02 1.54
N GLY A 92 0.25 16.33 1.72
CA GLY A 92 0.78 16.99 2.91
C GLY A 92 0.84 16.13 4.18
N ARG A 93 0.61 14.81 4.08
CA ARG A 93 0.55 13.90 5.23
C ARG A 93 1.56 12.77 5.11
N ARG A 94 1.92 12.16 6.24
CA ARG A 94 2.78 10.97 6.28
C ARG A 94 1.91 9.74 6.04
N TYR A 95 2.27 8.94 5.05
CA TYR A 95 1.52 7.74 4.70
C TYR A 95 2.40 6.51 4.54
N LEU A 96 1.84 5.35 4.90
CA LEU A 96 2.40 4.03 4.64
C LEU A 96 1.40 3.24 3.79
N ILE A 97 1.81 2.82 2.60
CA ILE A 97 1.00 1.97 1.73
C ILE A 97 1.75 0.65 1.55
N VAL A 98 1.10 -0.45 1.92
CA VAL A 98 1.59 -1.81 1.68
C VAL A 98 0.93 -2.35 0.42
N LEU A 99 1.76 -2.71 -0.55
CA LEU A 99 1.35 -3.43 -1.76
C LEU A 99 1.86 -4.86 -1.61
N ASP A 100 0.96 -5.77 -1.25
CA ASP A 100 1.26 -7.18 -0.99
C ASP A 100 1.08 -8.03 -2.24
N ASP A 101 1.85 -9.11 -2.30
CA ASP A 101 1.76 -10.15 -3.33
C ASP A 101 1.89 -9.64 -4.79
N ILE A 102 2.85 -8.75 -5.05
CA ILE A 102 3.12 -8.23 -6.40
C ILE A 102 3.76 -9.32 -7.28
N TYR A 103 3.02 -9.76 -8.31
CA TYR A 103 3.53 -10.67 -9.33
C TYR A 103 4.15 -9.91 -10.52
N GLY A 104 5.27 -10.41 -11.05
CA GLY A 104 5.79 -10.00 -12.37
C GLY A 104 6.94 -8.98 -12.39
N VAL A 105 7.11 -8.13 -11.38
CA VAL A 105 8.18 -7.10 -11.40
C VAL A 105 9.56 -7.67 -11.05
N LEU A 106 9.62 -8.79 -10.33
CA LEU A 106 10.86 -9.42 -9.86
C LEU A 106 11.25 -10.70 -10.63
N ARG A 107 10.76 -10.87 -11.86
CA ARG A 107 11.41 -11.78 -12.82
C ARG A 107 12.67 -11.12 -13.39
N CYS A 108 13.59 -10.71 -12.51
CA CYS A 108 14.98 -10.54 -12.91
C CYS A 108 15.48 -11.96 -13.22
N GLY A 109 15.94 -12.17 -14.45
CA GLY A 109 16.37 -13.48 -14.93
C GLY A 109 17.44 -14.08 -14.03
N ILE A 110 17.05 -15.05 -13.21
CA ILE A 110 17.94 -16.13 -12.84
C ILE A 110 17.78 -17.15 -13.97
N ARG A 111 18.65 -17.03 -14.96
CA ARG A 111 19.16 -18.18 -15.70
C ARG A 111 20.47 -18.58 -15.04
#